data_AF-A0A8T7BLE9-F1
#
_entry.id   AF-A0A8T7BLE9-F1
#
_cell.length_a   1.000
_cell.length_b   1.000
_cell.length_c   1.000
_cell.angle_alpha   90.00
_cell.angle_beta   90.00
_cell.angle_gamma   90.00
#
_symmetry.space_group_name_H-M   'P 1'
#
loop_
_entity.id
_entity.type
_entity.pdbx_description
1 polymer ?
#
loop_
_entity_poly.entity_id
_entity_poly.type
_entity_poly.pdbx_seq_one_letter_code
_entity_poly.pdbx_strand_id
1 'polypeptide(L)' 'MTEKFKNFNLTLEDIKTERLINDLVNHLEKLNVEDPLSPRAEFLVKQIDALEQRLDQIRENTLIRFK' A
#
# COMPACT_ATOMS: atom_id res chain seq x y z
N MET A 1 12.92 -17.03 -26.09
CA MET A 1 12.84 -17.18 -24.62
C MET A 1 12.35 -15.86 -24.06
N THR A 2 11.03 -15.68 -23.99
CA THR A 2 10.37 -14.40 -23.68
C THR A 2 9.53 -14.56 -22.43
N GLU A 3 10.19 -14.79 -21.29
CA GLU A 3 9.55 -14.76 -19.97
C GLU A 3 9.67 -13.36 -19.35
N LYS A 4 9.05 -12.34 -19.97
CA LYS A 4 9.09 -10.97 -19.42
C LYS A 4 7.75 -10.21 -19.41
N PHE A 5 6.63 -10.91 -19.43
CA PHE A 5 5.31 -10.27 -19.28
C PHE A 5 4.36 -11.01 -18.33
N LYS A 6 4.88 -11.75 -17.35
CA LYS A 6 4.05 -12.18 -16.21
C LYS A 6 3.99 -10.99 -15.23
N ASN A 7 2.79 -10.44 -15.01
CA ASN A 7 2.42 -9.50 -13.93
C ASN A 7 2.22 -8.01 -14.31
N PHE A 8 1.89 -7.67 -15.57
CA PHE A 8 1.54 -6.28 -15.95
C PHE A 8 0.06 -5.89 -15.72
N ASN A 9 -0.67 -6.58 -14.84
CA ASN A 9 -2.03 -6.19 -14.44
C ASN A 9 -2.05 -5.71 -12.97
N LEU A 10 -1.12 -4.82 -12.60
CA LEU A 10 -1.39 -3.90 -11.49
C LEU A 10 -2.55 -3.03 -11.95
N THR A 11 -3.70 -3.13 -11.28
CA THR A 11 -4.81 -2.25 -11.59
C THR A 11 -4.39 -0.80 -11.27
N LEU A 12 -4.94 0.19 -11.97
CA LEU A 12 -4.68 1.61 -11.62
C LEU A 12 -5.01 1.92 -10.16
N GLU A 13 -5.89 1.13 -9.54
CA GLU A 13 -6.23 1.20 -8.13
C GLU A 13 -5.12 0.65 -7.23
N ASP A 14 -4.46 -0.46 -7.61
CA ASP A 14 -3.27 -0.98 -6.90
C ASP A 14 -2.15 0.05 -6.86
N ILE A 15 -1.80 0.64 -8.02
CA ILE A 15 -0.70 1.62 -8.13
C ILE A 15 -0.99 2.86 -7.29
N LYS A 16 -2.25 3.32 -7.29
CA LYS A 16 -2.66 4.48 -6.47
C LYS A 16 -2.61 4.15 -4.98
N THR A 17 -3.02 2.95 -4.60
CA THR A 17 -3.03 2.49 -3.20
C THR A 17 -1.60 2.33 -2.68
N GLU A 18 -0.71 1.71 -3.45
CA GLU A 18 0.72 1.62 -3.13
C GLU A 18 1.39 2.99 -2.99
N ARG A 19 1.09 3.93 -3.89
CA ARG A 19 1.64 5.29 -3.78
C ARG A 19 1.16 5.97 -2.50
N LEU A 20 -0.13 5.84 -2.17
CA LEU A 20 -0.68 6.44 -0.96
C LEU A 20 -0.06 5.84 0.31
N ILE A 21 0.14 4.52 0.35
CA ILE A 21 0.85 3.85 1.45
C ILE A 21 2.26 4.41 1.61
N ASN A 22 3.02 4.50 0.51
CA ASN A 22 4.38 5.06 0.55
C ASN A 22 4.41 6.52 1.03
N ASP A 23 3.47 7.34 0.60
CA ASP A 23 3.38 8.73 1.06
C ASP A 23 3.08 8.82 2.57
N LEU A 24 2.21 7.94 3.09
CA LEU A 24 1.90 7.87 4.52
C LEU A 24 3.05 7.32 5.35
N VAL A 25 3.79 6.32 4.86
CA VAL A 25 5.00 5.79 5.50
C VAL A 25 6.06 6.89 5.58
N ASN A 26 6.33 7.60 4.49
CA ASN A 26 7.28 8.72 4.48
C ASN A 26 6.87 9.82 5.48
N HIS A 27 5.56 10.08 5.63
CA HIS A 27 5.05 11.04 6.59
C HIS A 27 5.21 10.53 8.03
N LEU A 28 4.90 9.25 8.26
CA LEU A 28 5.09 8.60 9.55
C LEU A 28 6.56 8.62 9.96
N GLU A 29 7.49 8.30 9.07
CA GLU A 29 8.93 8.33 9.36
C GLU A 29 9.39 9.71 9.80
N LYS A 30 8.99 10.77 9.08
CA LYS A 30 9.28 12.15 9.46
C LYS A 30 8.69 12.50 10.82
N LEU A 31 7.43 12.13 11.04
CA LEU A 31 6.72 12.43 12.29
C LEU A 31 7.29 11.64 13.47
N ASN A 32 7.78 10.41 13.25
CA ASN A 32 8.39 9.57 14.27
C ASN A 32 9.79 10.09 14.67
N VAL A 33 10.49 10.78 13.77
CA VAL A 33 11.74 11.50 14.09
C VAL A 33 11.46 12.73 14.95
N GLU A 34 10.36 13.43 14.72
CA GLU A 34 9.98 14.65 15.47
C GLU A 34 9.30 14.35 16.81
N ASP A 35 8.38 13.38 16.84
CA ASP A 35 7.57 13.00 18.00
C ASP A 35 7.09 11.52 17.89
N PRO A 36 7.90 10.56 18.39
CA PRO A 36 7.64 9.13 18.22
C PRO A 36 6.44 8.58 19.01
N LEU A 37 5.89 9.35 19.96
CA LEU A 37 4.75 8.95 20.77
C LEU A 37 3.50 9.77 20.45
N SER A 38 3.51 10.47 19.31
CA SER A 38 2.37 11.28 18.90
C SER A 38 1.16 10.38 18.63
N PRO A 39 -0.04 10.73 19.15
CA PRO A 39 -1.28 10.08 18.75
C PRO A 39 -1.54 10.12 17.24
N ARG A 40 -0.90 11.06 16.53
CA ARG A 40 -0.91 11.14 15.07
C ARG A 40 -0.11 10.02 14.42
N ALA A 41 1.00 9.59 15.01
CA ALA A 41 1.78 8.45 14.53
C ALA A 41 0.95 7.17 14.59
N GLU A 42 0.31 6.90 15.74
CA GLU A 42 -0.59 5.75 15.89
C GLU A 42 -1.74 5.75 14.88
N PHE A 43 -2.30 6.94 14.61
CA PHE A 43 -3.36 7.09 13.62
C PHE A 43 -2.86 6.80 12.19
N LEU A 44 -1.65 7.27 11.83
CA LEU A 44 -1.05 7.00 10.53
C LEU A 44 -0.73 5.51 10.35
N VAL A 45 -0.22 4.83 11.38
CA VAL A 45 0.01 3.38 11.36
C VAL A 45 -1.30 2.62 11.05
N LYS A 46 -2.38 2.93 11.76
CA LYS A 46 -3.70 2.29 11.50
C LYS A 46 -4.22 2.54 10.09
N GLN A 47 -3.95 3.71 9.52
CA GLN A 47 -4.33 4.00 8.13
C GLN A 47 -3.50 3.23 7.12
N ILE A 48 -2.18 3.08 7.37
CA ILE A 48 -1.29 2.26 6.55
C ILE A 48 -1.79 0.81 6.56
N ASP A 49 -2.04 0.23 7.74
CA ASP A 49 -2.54 -1.14 7.87
C ASP A 49 -3.86 -1.36 7.10
N ALA A 50 -4.79 -0.41 7.19
CA ALA A 50 -6.07 -0.50 6.49
C ALA A 50 -5.91 -0.43 4.95
N LEU A 51 -4.96 0.37 4.46
CA LEU A 51 -4.66 0.48 3.04
C LEU A 51 -3.93 -0.76 2.52
N GLU A 52 -3.03 -1.35 3.31
CA GLU A 52 -2.38 -2.63 2.99
C GLU A 52 -3.40 -3.76 2.87
N GLN A 53 -4.33 -3.87 3.82
CA GLN A 53 -5.42 -4.85 3.73
C GLN A 53 -6.29 -4.65 2.48
N ARG A 54 -6.58 -3.39 2.12
CA ARG A 54 -7.32 -3.09 0.90
C ARG A 54 -6.53 -3.45 -0.35
N LEU A 55 -5.23 -3.22 -0.36
CA LEU A 55 -4.34 -3.60 -1.47
C LEU A 55 -4.32 -5.12 -1.66
N ASP A 56 -4.25 -5.88 -0.58
CA ASP A 56 -4.30 -7.33 -0.63
C ASP A 56 -5.64 -7.84 -1.19
N GLN A 57 -6.76 -7.22 -0.81
CA GLN A 57 -8.07 -7.54 -1.39
C GLN A 57 -8.16 -7.21 -2.89
N ILE A 58 -7.60 -6.08 -3.34
CA ILE A 58 -7.60 -5.73 -4.77
C ILE A 58 -6.78 -6.75 -5.55
N ARG A 59 -5.61 -7.14 -5.04
CA ARG A 59 -4.73 -8.15 -5.64
C ARG A 59 -5.38 -9.52 -5.68
N GLU A 60 -6.03 -9.96 -4.60
CA GLU A 60 -6.76 -11.23 -4.53
C GLU A 60 -7.91 -11.26 -5.55
N ASN A 61 -8.73 -10.21 -5.59
CA ASN A 61 -9.83 -10.10 -6.56
C ASN A 61 -9.34 -10.07 -8.02
N THR A 62 -8.18 -9.46 -8.25
CA THR A 62 -7.54 -9.44 -9.58
C THR A 62 -7.05 -10.83 -9.95
N LEU A 63 -6.39 -11.57 -9.06
CA LEU A 63 -5.95 -12.95 -9.26
C LEU A 63 -7.12 -13.92 -9.54
N ILE A 64 -8.26 -13.74 -8.86
CA ILE A 64 -9.47 -14.56 -9.05
C ILE A 64 -10.07 -14.34 -10.45
N ARG A 65 -10.02 -13.12 -11.00
CA ARG A 65 -10.56 -12.83 -12.35
C ARG A 65 -9.77 -13.47 -13.50
N PHE A 66 -8.55 -13.96 -13.24
CA PHE A 66 -7.68 -14.58 -14.26
C PHE A 66 -7.55 -16.10 -14.11
N LYS A 67 -8.27 -16.74 -13.17
CA LYS A 67 -8.39 -18.20 -13.05
C LYS A 67 -9.56 -18.73 -13.88
#